data_AF-A0A291QR81-F1
#
_entry.id   AF-A0A291QR81-F1
#
_cell.length_a   1.000
_cell.length_b   1.000
_cell.length_c   1.000
_cell.angle_alpha   90.00
_cell.angle_beta   90.00
_cell.angle_gamma   90.00
#
_symmetry.space_group_name_H-M   'P 1'
#
loop_
_entity.id
_entity.type
_entity.pdbx_description
1 polymer ?
#
loop_
_entity_poly.entity_id
_entity_poly.type
_entity_poly.pdbx_seq_one_letter_code
_entity_poly.pdbx_strand_id
1 'polypeptide(L)'
;MICSLFFACAKPKGTGLLKVEITKAIKNDNIIDEREWQHLSDLITGNPTSFPDYIDNKGNLIPGSLKELIVSVAQKRRNGEIPEIHVKGTKKAPKAVIKIYLENSGSMDGYLLFSSDFKASLADYLAGLKFYNEEHLSVNFINSKIFPTSIHDPQQFVDVLEPGKSPYNIGNKSVSKLNEILGLVLDSLHQGEVAIFISDCIYSLEPSKDTEGALEYQKSLTKNVFLDKSKSFKFAAQINKLHSKFSGKYWKKDNTFEILKGADRPYFIWLIGEDNLIKQLSQNVPISKLKGYENSFYLSGHPQQELSNYALLRQTNNIGNFKITREKDKTLTGIEVIRYNNGILQFAIATDLSNIPVDSSYLLDKSHYQVTEGFQITKIEIIDKKNIAPNDYIKIKNTPFTHIITLSTKEKSGIQDAQLSLKDEIPEWVYNSSTGDDTNILNETGKTFGLNYLIEGVYEAYEVQQQGNNNLFNLTVNIKK
;
A
#
# COMPACT_ATOMS: atom_id res chain seq x y z
N MET A 1 47.13 24.06 35.16
CA MET A 1 45.66 24.13 35.15
C MET A 1 45.25 24.23 33.70
N ILE A 2 44.84 23.12 33.10
CA ILE A 2 44.70 22.92 31.65
C ILE A 2 43.29 23.29 31.19
N CYS A 3 43.26 24.20 30.21
CA CYS A 3 42.29 24.40 29.13
C CYS A 3 40.89 23.78 29.24
N SER A 4 39.88 24.64 29.14
CA SER A 4 38.60 24.31 28.51
C SER A 4 38.27 25.43 27.52
N LEU A 5 38.66 25.22 26.25
CA LEU A 5 38.19 26.03 25.12
C LEU A 5 36.73 25.69 24.84
N PHE A 6 35.82 26.59 25.22
CA PHE A 6 34.49 26.61 24.62
C PHE A 6 34.58 27.29 23.25
N PHE A 7 34.57 26.50 22.18
CA PHE A 7 34.25 27.00 20.85
C PHE A 7 32.77 27.40 20.84
N ALA A 8 32.51 28.69 20.99
CA ALA A 8 31.23 29.28 20.63
C ALA A 8 31.09 29.22 19.10
N CYS A 9 30.28 28.28 18.60
CA CYS A 9 29.85 28.28 17.20
C CYS A 9 29.01 29.55 16.97
N ALA A 10 29.59 30.54 16.28
CA ALA A 10 28.86 31.70 15.78
C ALA A 10 27.78 31.19 14.81
N LYS A 11 26.50 31.30 15.19
CA LYS A 11 25.39 31.01 14.27
C LYS A 11 25.51 31.93 13.05
N PRO A 12 25.33 31.41 11.82
CA PRO A 12 25.44 32.24 10.61
C PRO A 12 24.45 33.40 10.68
N LYS A 13 24.90 34.60 10.29
CA LYS A 13 24.12 35.85 10.34
C LYS A 13 22.75 35.74 9.65
N GLY A 14 22.57 34.82 8.70
CA GLY A 14 21.32 34.59 7.98
C GLY A 14 20.16 34.05 8.82
N THR A 15 20.41 33.11 9.74
CA THR A 15 19.32 32.44 10.51
C THR A 15 18.63 33.39 11.49
N GLY A 16 19.29 34.47 11.90
CA GLY A 16 18.69 35.52 12.74
C GLY A 16 17.65 36.34 11.97
N LEU A 17 17.97 36.71 10.73
CA LEU A 17 17.09 37.50 9.87
C LEU A 17 15.85 36.71 9.46
N LEU A 18 16.02 35.44 9.10
CA LEU A 18 14.91 34.53 8.78
C LEU A 18 13.93 34.36 9.95
N LYS A 19 14.43 34.25 11.19
CA LYS A 19 13.57 34.18 12.39
C LYS A 19 12.79 35.46 12.63
N VAL A 20 13.36 36.63 12.32
CA VAL A 20 12.66 37.92 12.42
C VAL A 20 11.52 37.97 11.43
N GLU A 21 11.75 37.56 10.18
CA GLU A 21 10.71 37.55 9.13
C GLU A 21 9.59 36.54 9.47
N ILE A 22 9.92 35.34 9.93
CA ILE A 22 8.94 34.37 10.45
C ILE A 22 8.14 34.96 11.61
N THR A 23 8.80 35.62 12.56
CA THR A 23 8.14 36.23 13.72
C THR A 23 7.17 37.32 13.29
N LYS A 24 7.48 38.09 12.24
CA LYS A 24 6.58 39.12 11.70
C LYS A 24 5.35 38.49 11.06
N ALA A 25 5.52 37.46 10.24
CA ALA A 25 4.42 36.76 9.57
C ALA A 25 3.41 36.21 10.60
N ILE A 26 3.89 35.39 11.55
CA ILE A 26 3.01 34.74 12.55
C ILE A 26 2.43 35.71 13.60
N LYS A 27 2.95 36.95 13.71
CA LYS A 27 2.45 37.92 14.70
C LYS A 27 1.10 38.51 14.29
N ASN A 28 0.77 38.50 13.00
CA ASN A 28 -0.43 39.13 12.48
C ASN A 28 -1.68 38.28 12.74
N ASP A 29 -1.69 37.05 12.24
CA ASP A 29 -2.87 36.16 12.24
C ASP A 29 -2.53 34.71 12.63
N ASN A 30 -1.27 34.44 13.00
CA ASN A 30 -0.74 33.09 13.26
C ASN A 30 -0.91 32.13 12.08
N ILE A 31 -1.02 32.67 10.86
CA ILE A 31 -1.06 31.93 9.60
C ILE A 31 0.22 32.28 8.84
N ILE A 32 0.71 31.35 8.02
CA ILE A 32 1.70 31.62 6.97
C ILE A 32 0.98 31.45 5.64
N ASP A 33 0.66 32.56 4.98
CA ASP A 33 -0.03 32.55 3.70
C ASP A 33 0.92 32.26 2.51
N GLU A 34 0.36 32.14 1.30
CA GLU A 34 1.14 31.82 0.09
C GLU A 34 2.23 32.85 -0.19
N ARG A 35 1.96 34.13 0.07
CA ARG A 35 2.90 35.24 -0.20
C ARG A 35 4.01 35.23 0.83
N GLU A 36 3.68 35.00 2.10
CA GLU A 36 4.64 34.92 3.19
C GLU A 36 5.55 33.70 3.02
N TRP A 37 4.99 32.56 2.62
CA TRP A 37 5.80 31.39 2.28
C TRP A 37 6.74 31.67 1.11
N GLN A 38 6.25 32.30 0.04
CA GLN A 38 7.08 32.62 -1.12
C GLN A 38 8.21 33.58 -0.72
N HIS A 39 7.91 34.61 0.06
CA HIS A 39 8.91 35.55 0.58
C HIS A 39 10.00 34.85 1.40
N LEU A 40 9.61 33.96 2.32
CA LEU A 40 10.56 33.17 3.13
C LEU A 40 11.39 32.22 2.24
N SER A 41 10.77 31.63 1.22
CA SER A 41 11.41 30.73 0.26
C SER A 41 12.44 31.48 -0.60
N ASP A 42 12.09 32.67 -1.10
CA ASP A 42 12.96 33.52 -1.91
C ASP A 42 14.15 34.03 -1.08
N LEU A 43 13.93 34.35 0.20
CA LEU A 43 15.01 34.75 1.11
C LEU A 43 16.06 33.65 1.28
N ILE A 44 15.61 32.39 1.39
CA ILE A 44 16.46 31.21 1.54
C ILE A 44 17.18 30.89 0.23
N THR A 45 16.43 30.75 -0.85
CA THR A 45 16.95 30.33 -2.17
C THR A 45 17.81 31.41 -2.83
N GLY A 46 17.55 32.69 -2.56
CA GLY A 46 18.40 33.81 -2.99
C GLY A 46 19.71 33.95 -2.21
N ASN A 47 19.87 33.23 -1.08
CA ASN A 47 21.05 33.32 -0.21
C ASN A 47 21.54 31.92 0.25
N PRO A 48 21.83 30.98 -0.67
CA PRO A 48 22.02 29.57 -0.33
C PRO A 48 23.20 29.32 0.63
N THR A 49 24.29 30.09 0.52
CA THR A 49 25.45 30.00 1.42
C THR A 49 25.13 30.40 2.87
N SER A 50 24.09 31.22 3.07
CA SER A 50 23.65 31.69 4.39
C SER A 50 22.62 30.74 5.03
N PHE A 51 22.04 29.82 4.24
CA PHE A 51 20.97 28.91 4.65
C PHE A 51 21.21 27.45 4.19
N PRO A 52 22.40 26.87 4.43
CA PRO A 52 22.75 25.55 3.90
C PRO A 52 21.83 24.42 4.42
N ASP A 53 21.25 24.56 5.61
CA ASP A 53 20.36 23.55 6.22
C ASP A 53 18.94 23.55 5.64
N TYR A 54 18.60 24.54 4.80
CA TYR A 54 17.26 24.75 4.27
C TYR A 54 17.17 24.51 2.76
N ILE A 55 18.27 24.14 2.11
CA ILE A 55 18.34 23.94 0.66
C ILE A 55 18.89 22.55 0.32
N ASP A 56 18.42 21.98 -0.78
CA ASP A 56 18.94 20.72 -1.31
C ASP A 56 20.23 20.93 -2.12
N ASN A 57 20.82 19.83 -2.58
CA ASN A 57 22.05 19.84 -3.38
C ASN A 57 21.88 20.50 -4.76
N LYS A 58 20.67 20.91 -5.14
CA LYS A 58 20.34 21.63 -6.37
C LYS A 58 19.99 23.10 -6.09
N GLY A 59 20.07 23.55 -4.83
CA GLY A 59 19.75 24.92 -4.40
C GLY A 59 18.26 25.19 -4.20
N ASN A 60 17.41 24.16 -4.23
CA ASN A 60 15.97 24.32 -3.99
C ASN A 60 15.67 24.28 -2.50
N LEU A 61 14.65 25.00 -2.06
CA LEU A 61 14.15 24.94 -0.68
C LEU A 61 13.76 23.50 -0.29
N ILE A 62 14.15 23.07 0.90
CA ILE A 62 13.64 21.88 1.58
C ILE A 62 12.44 22.32 2.44
N PRO A 63 11.18 22.04 2.05
CA PRO A 63 10.01 22.59 2.75
C PRO A 63 9.89 22.13 4.21
N GLY A 64 10.31 20.90 4.51
CA GLY A 64 10.31 20.35 5.87
C GLY A 64 11.17 21.18 6.84
N SER A 65 12.39 21.53 6.44
CA SER A 65 13.32 22.33 7.25
C SER A 65 12.77 23.72 7.58
N LEU A 66 12.09 24.38 6.63
CA LEU A 66 11.46 25.68 6.89
C LEU A 66 10.25 25.55 7.83
N LYS A 67 9.41 24.52 7.65
CA LYS A 67 8.28 24.25 8.55
C LYS A 67 8.75 24.01 9.99
N GLU A 68 9.79 23.20 10.20
CA GLU A 68 10.39 22.97 11.51
C GLU A 68 10.88 24.27 12.15
N LEU A 69 11.51 25.15 11.37
CA LEU A 69 11.93 26.46 11.87
C LEU A 69 10.73 27.32 12.28
N ILE A 70 9.67 27.39 11.47
CA ILE A 70 8.45 28.14 11.77
C ILE A 70 7.83 27.67 13.09
N VAL A 71 7.69 26.34 13.26
CA VAL A 71 7.19 25.74 14.51
C VAL A 71 8.09 26.11 15.68
N SER A 72 9.42 26.01 15.52
CA SER A 72 10.38 26.33 16.58
C SER A 72 10.37 27.81 17.01
N VAL A 73 9.99 28.72 16.10
CA VAL A 73 9.86 30.16 16.37
C VAL A 73 8.53 30.43 17.08
N ALA A 74 7.45 29.81 16.62
CA ALA A 74 6.13 29.96 17.22
C ALA A 74 6.09 29.45 18.67
N GLN A 75 6.65 28.27 18.94
CA GLN A 75 6.71 27.68 20.28
C GLN A 75 7.47 28.51 21.32
N LYS A 76 8.29 29.47 20.90
CA LYS A 76 9.03 30.38 21.79
C LYS A 76 8.23 31.61 22.22
N ARG A 77 7.02 31.79 21.69
CA ARG A 77 6.10 32.86 22.09
C ARG A 77 5.40 32.50 23.40
N ARG A 78 5.04 33.53 24.19
CA ARG A 78 4.23 33.36 25.41
C ARG A 78 2.80 33.00 24.96
N ASN A 79 2.45 31.70 25.02
CA ASN A 79 1.27 31.03 24.41
C ASN A 79 1.43 30.65 22.92
N GLY A 80 2.58 30.10 22.52
CA GLY A 80 2.87 29.73 21.13
C GLY A 80 1.99 28.60 20.56
N GLU A 81 0.87 28.97 19.94
CA GLU A 81 0.12 28.08 19.05
C GLU A 81 0.93 27.79 17.77
N ILE A 82 0.77 26.57 17.24
CA ILE A 82 1.43 26.16 16.00
C ILE A 82 0.74 26.90 14.82
N PRO A 83 1.48 27.65 13.98
CA PRO A 83 0.88 28.40 12.88
C PRO A 83 0.30 27.47 11.81
N GLU A 84 -0.84 27.85 11.24
CA GLU A 84 -1.36 27.20 10.04
C GLU A 84 -0.56 27.66 8.81
N ILE A 85 -0.15 26.74 7.93
CA ILE A 85 0.72 27.06 6.78
C ILE A 85 -0.04 26.76 5.48
N HIS A 86 -0.41 27.80 4.74
CA HIS A 86 -1.22 27.76 3.52
C HIS A 86 -0.37 28.10 2.29
N VAL A 87 0.16 27.08 1.61
CA VAL A 87 1.09 27.24 0.47
C VAL A 87 0.52 26.59 -0.79
N LYS A 88 0.49 27.34 -1.90
CA LYS A 88 0.16 26.82 -3.23
C LYS A 88 1.28 25.90 -3.70
N GLY A 89 0.98 24.61 -3.72
CA GLY A 89 1.95 23.53 -3.93
C GLY A 89 1.69 22.34 -3.01
N THR A 90 1.00 22.56 -1.89
CA THR A 90 0.16 21.55 -1.26
C THR A 90 -1.29 21.85 -1.64
N LYS A 91 -1.68 21.55 -2.89
CA LYS A 91 -3.05 21.07 -3.04
C LYS A 91 -3.14 19.88 -2.08
N LYS A 92 -3.95 19.95 -1.03
CA LYS A 92 -4.51 18.72 -0.47
C LYS A 92 -4.99 17.97 -1.70
N ALA A 93 -4.36 16.84 -2.05
CA ALA A 93 -4.91 15.99 -3.08
C ALA A 93 -6.41 15.86 -2.75
N PRO A 94 -7.32 16.08 -3.72
CA PRO A 94 -8.74 15.94 -3.43
C PRO A 94 -8.90 14.58 -2.74
N LYS A 95 -9.40 14.60 -1.50
CA LYS A 95 -9.56 13.37 -0.73
C LYS A 95 -10.54 12.51 -1.51
N ALA A 96 -10.20 11.25 -1.73
CA ALA A 96 -11.01 10.35 -2.55
C ALA A 96 -12.48 10.36 -2.10
N VAL A 97 -13.42 10.35 -3.05
CA VAL A 97 -14.81 10.04 -2.71
C VAL A 97 -14.88 8.56 -2.35
N ILE A 98 -15.28 8.24 -1.12
CA ILE A 98 -15.29 6.88 -0.58
C ILE A 98 -16.73 6.34 -0.63
N LYS A 99 -16.90 5.23 -1.36
CA LYS A 99 -18.17 4.50 -1.44
C LYS A 99 -18.01 3.12 -0.81
N ILE A 100 -18.64 2.92 0.34
CA ILE A 100 -18.60 1.65 1.06
C ILE A 100 -19.80 0.81 0.65
N TYR A 101 -19.55 -0.46 0.36
CA TYR A 101 -20.51 -1.47 -0.04
C TYR A 101 -20.37 -2.67 0.88
N LEU A 102 -21.28 -2.78 1.84
CA LEU A 102 -21.39 -3.97 2.67
C LEU A 102 -22.34 -4.96 1.98
N GLU A 103 -21.80 -6.10 1.55
CA GLU A 103 -22.63 -7.20 1.10
C GLU A 103 -23.57 -7.62 2.23
N ASN A 104 -24.87 -7.75 1.93
CA ASN A 104 -25.88 -8.10 2.93
C ASN A 104 -26.63 -9.38 2.58
N SER A 105 -25.96 -10.36 1.95
CA SER A 105 -26.54 -11.69 1.76
C SER A 105 -26.68 -12.44 3.10
N GLY A 106 -27.42 -13.55 3.09
CA GLY A 106 -27.64 -14.36 4.28
C GLY A 106 -26.38 -15.03 4.84
N SER A 107 -25.29 -15.12 4.07
CA SER A 107 -24.01 -15.67 4.55
C SER A 107 -23.33 -14.71 5.53
N MET A 108 -23.55 -13.41 5.39
CA MET A 108 -22.96 -12.38 6.26
C MET A 108 -23.59 -12.31 7.65
N ASP A 109 -24.81 -12.84 7.84
CA ASP A 109 -25.59 -12.69 9.07
C ASP A 109 -24.87 -13.24 10.32
N GLY A 110 -24.08 -14.32 10.17
CA GLY A 110 -23.37 -14.92 11.28
C GLY A 110 -22.21 -14.09 11.83
N TYR A 111 -21.71 -13.11 11.08
CA TYR A 111 -20.70 -12.14 11.55
C TYR A 111 -21.32 -10.99 12.36
N LEU A 112 -22.64 -10.80 12.28
CA LEU A 112 -23.34 -9.68 12.92
C LEU A 112 -23.95 -10.04 14.28
N LEU A 113 -23.98 -11.33 14.62
CA LEU A 113 -24.50 -11.82 15.88
C LEU A 113 -23.43 -11.67 16.97
N PHE A 114 -23.86 -11.16 18.14
CA PHE A 114 -23.00 -10.83 19.30
C PHE A 114 -22.01 -9.67 19.04
N SER A 115 -21.25 -9.28 20.07
CA SER A 115 -20.12 -8.35 19.95
C SER A 115 -18.96 -9.04 19.22
N SER A 116 -19.15 -9.33 17.94
CA SER A 116 -18.14 -9.98 17.10
C SER A 116 -16.99 -9.03 16.79
N ASP A 117 -15.82 -9.61 16.51
CA ASP A 117 -14.66 -8.84 16.05
C ASP A 117 -14.94 -8.13 14.71
N PHE A 118 -15.92 -8.61 13.94
CA PHE A 118 -16.33 -8.00 12.67
C PHE A 118 -16.97 -6.64 12.90
N LYS A 119 -17.95 -6.55 13.82
CA LYS A 119 -18.60 -5.27 14.16
C LYS A 119 -17.61 -4.28 14.75
N ALA A 120 -16.69 -4.76 15.60
CA ALA A 120 -15.65 -3.92 16.20
C ALA A 120 -14.67 -3.39 15.15
N SER A 121 -14.13 -4.26 14.28
CA SER A 121 -13.21 -3.86 13.22
C SER A 121 -13.88 -2.98 12.17
N LEU A 122 -15.14 -3.24 11.83
CA LEU A 122 -15.90 -2.38 10.93
C LEU A 122 -16.12 -0.99 11.54
N ALA A 123 -16.52 -0.91 12.83
CA ALA A 123 -16.69 0.36 13.52
C ALA A 123 -15.39 1.17 13.58
N ASP A 124 -14.28 0.52 13.96
CA ASP A 124 -12.95 1.16 14.01
C ASP A 124 -12.52 1.66 12.62
N TYR A 125 -12.69 0.83 11.59
CA TYR A 125 -12.35 1.21 10.23
C TYR A 125 -13.19 2.39 9.74
N LEU A 126 -14.51 2.33 9.92
CA LEU A 126 -15.44 3.40 9.54
C LEU A 126 -15.16 4.72 10.29
N ALA A 127 -14.79 4.66 11.57
CA ALA A 127 -14.37 5.82 12.35
C ALA A 127 -13.08 6.44 11.78
N GLY A 128 -12.09 5.60 11.45
CA GLY A 128 -10.86 6.04 10.79
C GLY A 128 -11.11 6.68 9.42
N LEU A 129 -12.00 6.10 8.61
CA LEU A 129 -12.42 6.66 7.33
C LEU A 129 -13.14 8.00 7.48
N LYS A 130 -14.03 8.13 8.47
CA LYS A 130 -14.71 9.40 8.78
C LYS A 130 -13.71 10.48 9.16
N PHE A 131 -12.76 10.16 10.05
CA PHE A 131 -11.70 11.10 10.44
C PHE A 131 -10.82 11.50 9.24
N TYR A 132 -10.53 10.55 8.36
CA TYR A 132 -9.79 10.81 7.13
C TYR A 132 -10.59 11.68 6.15
N ASN A 133 -11.87 11.43 5.91
CA ASN A 133 -12.68 12.14 4.92
C ASN A 133 -14.20 12.13 5.21
N GLU A 134 -14.66 13.02 6.10
CA GLU A 134 -16.07 13.08 6.52
C GLU A 134 -17.04 13.51 5.39
N GLU A 135 -16.66 14.48 4.55
CA GLU A 135 -17.60 15.11 3.58
C GLU A 135 -17.90 14.26 2.34
N HIS A 136 -17.08 13.25 2.04
CA HIS A 136 -17.18 12.47 0.81
C HIS A 136 -17.24 10.96 1.06
N LEU A 137 -17.94 10.56 2.13
CA LEU A 137 -18.11 9.16 2.50
C LEU A 137 -19.59 8.75 2.42
N SER A 138 -19.85 7.63 1.76
CA SER A 138 -21.18 7.02 1.67
C SER A 138 -21.13 5.55 2.02
N VAL A 139 -22.17 5.06 2.71
CA VAL A 139 -22.33 3.65 3.05
C VAL A 139 -23.57 3.08 2.37
N ASN A 140 -23.43 1.90 1.79
CA ASN A 140 -24.44 1.25 0.97
C ASN A 140 -24.50 -0.24 1.35
N PHE A 141 -25.69 -0.81 1.27
CA PHE A 141 -25.83 -2.27 1.22
C PHE A 141 -25.80 -2.73 -0.24
N ILE A 142 -25.31 -3.94 -0.48
CA ILE A 142 -25.27 -4.51 -1.83
C ILE A 142 -25.64 -5.99 -1.84
N ASN A 143 -26.46 -6.37 -2.81
CA ASN A 143 -26.69 -7.75 -3.22
C ASN A 143 -26.98 -7.75 -4.74
N SER A 144 -28.19 -8.14 -5.15
CA SER A 144 -28.72 -7.99 -6.51
C SER A 144 -28.70 -6.56 -7.09
N LYS A 145 -28.57 -5.54 -6.24
CA LYS A 145 -28.38 -4.13 -6.62
C LYS A 145 -27.75 -3.36 -5.46
N ILE A 146 -27.36 -2.11 -5.72
CA ILE A 146 -26.90 -1.17 -4.69
C ILE A 146 -28.12 -0.56 -3.98
N PHE A 147 -28.09 -0.54 -2.65
CA PHE A 147 -29.05 0.11 -1.79
C PHE A 147 -28.36 1.21 -0.99
N PRO A 148 -28.42 2.47 -1.46
CA PRO A 148 -27.86 3.60 -0.72
C PRO A 148 -28.54 3.77 0.64
N THR A 149 -27.76 4.08 1.67
CA THR A 149 -28.31 4.43 2.97
C THR A 149 -28.40 5.95 3.14
N SER A 150 -29.32 6.39 3.99
CA SER A 150 -29.39 7.77 4.46
C SER A 150 -28.51 8.02 5.69
N ILE A 151 -27.58 7.11 6.01
CA ILE A 151 -26.79 7.14 7.23
C ILE A 151 -25.55 7.98 6.97
N HIS A 152 -25.49 9.16 7.59
CA HIS A 152 -24.38 10.09 7.46
C HIS A 152 -23.28 9.85 8.50
N ASP A 153 -23.62 9.20 9.63
CA ASP A 153 -22.65 8.82 10.64
C ASP A 153 -22.30 7.33 10.52
N PRO A 154 -21.06 6.98 10.12
CA PRO A 154 -20.65 5.59 9.98
C PRO A 154 -20.77 4.76 11.26
N GLN A 155 -20.78 5.39 12.43
CA GLN A 155 -21.05 4.67 13.68
C GLN A 155 -22.49 4.16 13.77
N GLN A 156 -23.47 4.99 13.34
CA GLN A 156 -24.88 4.57 13.23
C GLN A 156 -25.07 3.44 12.21
N PHE A 157 -24.18 3.34 11.22
CA PHE A 157 -24.24 2.26 10.24
C PHE A 157 -23.99 0.90 10.87
N VAL A 158 -23.09 0.80 11.86
CA VAL A 158 -22.82 -0.45 12.58
C VAL A 158 -23.97 -0.82 13.51
N ASP A 159 -24.60 0.17 14.15
CA ASP A 159 -25.72 -0.03 15.08
C ASP A 159 -26.95 -0.64 14.40
N VAL A 160 -27.12 -0.38 13.10
CA VAL A 160 -28.25 -0.90 12.31
C VAL A 160 -27.98 -2.28 11.67
N LEU A 161 -26.79 -2.85 11.85
CA LEU A 161 -26.44 -4.17 11.33
C LEU A 161 -27.04 -5.28 12.20
N GLU A 162 -28.33 -5.54 12.01
CA GLU A 162 -29.05 -6.58 12.70
C GLU A 162 -29.76 -7.54 11.71
N PRO A 163 -29.39 -8.84 11.71
CA PRO A 163 -30.04 -9.83 10.87
C PRO A 163 -31.57 -9.82 11.03
N GLY A 164 -32.27 -9.77 9.90
CA GLY A 164 -33.74 -9.78 9.86
C GLY A 164 -34.43 -8.43 10.13
N LYS A 165 -33.69 -7.36 10.46
CA LYS A 165 -34.27 -6.02 10.68
C LYS A 165 -33.84 -5.01 9.61
N SER A 166 -34.76 -4.11 9.27
CA SER A 166 -34.46 -2.93 8.44
C SER A 166 -33.52 -1.97 9.21
N PRO A 167 -32.61 -1.24 8.55
CA PRO A 167 -32.36 -1.18 7.09
C PRO A 167 -31.49 -2.31 6.52
N TYR A 168 -30.83 -3.13 7.34
CA TYR A 168 -29.93 -4.19 6.86
C TYR A 168 -30.66 -5.30 6.08
N ASN A 169 -31.88 -5.65 6.48
CA ASN A 169 -32.72 -6.65 5.82
C ASN A 169 -33.42 -6.07 4.57
N ILE A 170 -32.65 -5.88 3.49
CA ILE A 170 -33.13 -5.29 2.24
C ILE A 170 -32.63 -6.05 1.00
N GLY A 171 -33.46 -6.09 -0.05
CA GLY A 171 -33.14 -6.75 -1.31
C GLY A 171 -33.23 -8.28 -1.25
N ASN A 172 -32.66 -8.95 -2.26
CA ASN A 172 -32.60 -10.40 -2.28
C ASN A 172 -31.34 -10.89 -1.56
N LYS A 173 -31.51 -11.34 -0.31
CA LYS A 173 -30.41 -11.86 0.53
C LYS A 173 -30.09 -13.35 0.29
N SER A 174 -30.87 -14.05 -0.53
CA SER A 174 -30.76 -15.52 -0.69
C SER A 174 -29.69 -15.97 -1.67
N VAL A 175 -29.14 -15.05 -2.46
CA VAL A 175 -28.18 -15.35 -3.53
C VAL A 175 -27.04 -14.33 -3.47
N SER A 176 -25.79 -14.81 -3.61
CA SER A 176 -24.60 -13.98 -3.76
C SER A 176 -23.85 -14.33 -5.05
N LYS A 177 -24.15 -13.57 -6.10
CA LYS A 177 -23.44 -13.67 -7.40
C LYS A 177 -22.32 -12.62 -7.42
N LEU A 178 -21.15 -13.03 -6.93
CA LEU A 178 -20.04 -12.10 -6.65
C LEU A 178 -19.55 -11.34 -7.90
N ASN A 179 -19.58 -11.97 -9.08
CA ASN A 179 -19.26 -11.32 -10.35
C ASN A 179 -20.25 -10.19 -10.69
N GLU A 180 -21.55 -10.39 -10.49
CA GLU A 180 -22.58 -9.36 -10.71
C GLU A 180 -22.47 -8.26 -9.65
N ILE A 181 -22.22 -8.61 -8.38
CA ILE A 181 -22.02 -7.67 -7.28
C ILE A 181 -20.80 -6.78 -7.53
N LEU A 182 -19.65 -7.36 -7.88
CA LEU A 182 -18.45 -6.60 -8.23
C LEU A 182 -18.66 -5.77 -9.50
N GLY A 183 -19.47 -6.26 -10.46
CA GLY A 183 -19.91 -5.47 -11.61
C GLY A 183 -20.63 -4.20 -11.21
N LEU A 184 -21.60 -4.28 -10.29
CA LEU A 184 -22.30 -3.11 -9.75
C LEU A 184 -21.33 -2.14 -9.05
N VAL A 185 -20.39 -2.66 -8.26
CA VAL A 185 -19.35 -1.84 -7.60
C VAL A 185 -18.51 -1.10 -8.64
N LEU A 186 -18.01 -1.81 -9.65
CA LEU A 186 -17.14 -1.26 -10.68
C LEU A 186 -17.88 -0.28 -11.60
N ASP A 187 -19.13 -0.55 -11.95
CA ASP A 187 -19.96 0.34 -12.76
C ASP A 187 -20.22 1.68 -12.05
N SER A 188 -20.34 1.66 -10.73
CA SER A 188 -20.55 2.85 -9.89
C SER A 188 -19.29 3.69 -9.64
N LEU A 189 -18.10 3.16 -9.96
CA LEU A 189 -16.81 3.74 -9.62
C LEU A 189 -16.33 4.72 -10.71
N HIS A 190 -15.85 5.90 -10.35
CA HIS A 190 -15.26 6.87 -11.28
C HIS A 190 -13.83 7.27 -10.87
N GLN A 191 -13.12 7.99 -11.75
CA GLN A 191 -11.82 8.60 -11.39
C GLN A 191 -12.00 9.53 -10.19
N GLY A 192 -11.02 9.58 -9.28
CA GLY A 192 -11.12 10.32 -8.04
C GLY A 192 -11.91 9.62 -6.91
N GLU A 193 -12.42 8.41 -7.16
CA GLU A 193 -13.22 7.64 -6.19
C GLU A 193 -12.51 6.35 -5.75
N VAL A 194 -12.85 5.89 -4.54
CA VAL A 194 -12.47 4.58 -4.01
C VAL A 194 -13.73 3.85 -3.54
N ALA A 195 -13.95 2.66 -4.09
CA ALA A 195 -14.94 1.72 -3.59
C ALA A 195 -14.32 0.81 -2.53
N ILE A 196 -15.03 0.63 -1.42
CA ILE A 196 -14.70 -0.30 -0.35
C ILE A 196 -15.77 -1.39 -0.34
N PHE A 197 -15.44 -2.61 -0.77
CA PHE A 197 -16.37 -3.73 -0.80
C PHE A 197 -16.07 -4.72 0.33
N ILE A 198 -17.10 -5.10 1.11
CA ILE A 198 -16.96 -5.93 2.31
C ILE A 198 -17.88 -7.14 2.19
N SER A 199 -17.31 -8.35 2.25
CA SER A 199 -18.03 -9.61 2.00
C SER A 199 -17.26 -10.80 2.58
N ASP A 200 -17.93 -11.91 2.84
CA ASP A 200 -17.28 -13.20 3.14
C ASP A 200 -16.83 -13.95 1.88
N CYS A 201 -17.17 -13.41 0.70
CA CYS A 201 -16.83 -13.87 -0.63
C CYS A 201 -17.19 -15.33 -0.90
N ILE A 202 -18.27 -15.82 -0.28
CA ILE A 202 -18.79 -17.17 -0.56
C ILE A 202 -19.60 -17.13 -1.86
N TYR A 203 -19.17 -17.90 -2.86
CA TYR A 203 -19.94 -18.04 -4.10
C TYR A 203 -21.26 -18.76 -3.85
N SER A 204 -22.35 -18.19 -4.38
CA SER A 204 -23.63 -18.89 -4.50
C SER A 204 -23.74 -19.50 -5.88
N LEU A 205 -23.73 -20.83 -5.95
CA LEU A 205 -23.94 -21.59 -7.18
C LEU A 205 -25.25 -22.35 -7.13
N GLU A 206 -25.89 -22.52 -8.28
CA GLU A 206 -26.97 -23.48 -8.42
C GLU A 206 -26.43 -24.91 -8.22
N PRO A 207 -27.17 -25.81 -7.55
CA PRO A 207 -26.75 -27.19 -7.38
C PRO A 207 -26.49 -27.85 -8.73
N SER A 208 -25.23 -28.19 -8.99
CA SER A 208 -24.82 -28.82 -10.23
C SER A 208 -23.86 -29.98 -9.94
N LYS A 209 -23.81 -30.95 -10.86
CA LYS A 209 -22.85 -32.07 -10.77
C LYS A 209 -21.43 -31.64 -11.09
N ASP A 210 -21.25 -30.48 -11.72
CA ASP A 210 -19.97 -29.94 -12.18
C ASP A 210 -19.69 -28.61 -11.48
N THR A 211 -19.35 -28.69 -10.18
CA THR A 211 -19.02 -27.52 -9.36
C THR A 211 -17.80 -26.78 -9.89
N GLU A 212 -16.79 -27.51 -10.36
CA GLU A 212 -15.55 -26.95 -10.90
C GLU A 212 -15.82 -26.15 -12.18
N GLY A 213 -16.52 -26.72 -13.16
CA GLY A 213 -16.91 -26.02 -14.38
C GLY A 213 -17.78 -24.78 -14.12
N ALA A 214 -18.65 -24.84 -13.10
CA ALA A 214 -19.44 -23.67 -12.69
C ALA A 214 -18.57 -22.56 -12.07
N LEU A 215 -17.57 -22.90 -11.25
CA LEU A 215 -16.62 -21.93 -10.68
C LEU A 215 -15.71 -21.33 -11.76
N GLU A 216 -15.24 -22.13 -12.72
CA GLU A 216 -14.48 -21.66 -13.89
C GLU A 216 -15.28 -20.68 -14.76
N TYR A 217 -16.58 -20.93 -14.92
CA TYR A 217 -17.47 -19.98 -15.58
C TYR A 217 -17.59 -18.67 -14.80
N GLN A 218 -17.76 -18.71 -13.47
CA GLN A 218 -17.80 -17.50 -12.64
C GLN A 218 -16.47 -16.72 -12.67
N LYS A 219 -15.33 -17.42 -12.70
CA LYS A 219 -14.01 -16.83 -12.91
C LYS A 219 -13.96 -16.01 -14.20
N SER A 220 -14.41 -16.61 -15.30
CA SER A 220 -14.47 -15.95 -16.61
C SER A 220 -15.37 -14.71 -16.61
N LEU A 221 -16.52 -14.77 -15.93
CA LEU A 221 -17.41 -13.61 -15.80
C LEU A 221 -16.76 -12.49 -14.96
N THR A 222 -16.12 -12.83 -13.85
CA THR A 222 -15.40 -11.87 -13.01
C THR A 222 -14.30 -11.17 -13.79
N LYS A 223 -13.50 -11.93 -14.55
CA LYS A 223 -12.46 -11.41 -15.44
C LYS A 223 -13.02 -10.38 -16.42
N ASN A 224 -14.12 -10.71 -17.09
CA ASN A 224 -14.74 -9.81 -18.07
C ASN A 224 -15.17 -8.48 -17.45
N VAL A 225 -15.75 -8.51 -16.25
CA VAL A 225 -16.19 -7.30 -15.54
C VAL A 225 -15.01 -6.36 -15.25
N PHE A 226 -13.88 -6.88 -14.77
CA PHE A 226 -12.69 -6.06 -14.51
C PHE A 226 -12.03 -5.56 -15.81
N LEU A 227 -12.00 -6.38 -16.86
CA LEU A 227 -11.53 -5.97 -18.18
C LEU A 227 -12.38 -4.85 -18.77
N ASP A 228 -13.70 -4.97 -18.69
CA ASP A 228 -14.62 -3.94 -19.16
C ASP A 228 -14.43 -2.64 -18.40
N LYS A 229 -14.25 -2.71 -17.07
CA LYS A 229 -13.96 -1.51 -16.28
C LYS A 229 -12.67 -0.83 -16.71
N SER A 230 -11.63 -1.61 -16.99
CA SER A 230 -10.30 -1.10 -17.36
C SER A 230 -10.29 -0.26 -18.65
N LYS A 231 -11.31 -0.42 -19.50
CA LYS A 231 -11.53 0.42 -20.69
C LYS A 231 -11.91 1.86 -20.34
N SER A 232 -12.45 2.11 -19.15
CA SER A 232 -12.86 3.44 -18.69
C SER A 232 -11.67 4.23 -18.13
N PHE A 233 -10.91 3.62 -17.21
CA PHE A 233 -9.67 4.18 -16.65
C PHE A 233 -8.86 3.05 -15.99
N LYS A 234 -7.58 3.30 -15.76
CA LYS A 234 -6.70 2.38 -15.02
C LYS A 234 -6.95 2.51 -13.53
N PHE A 235 -7.09 1.38 -12.85
CA PHE A 235 -7.36 1.30 -11.42
C PHE A 235 -6.59 0.12 -10.84
N ALA A 236 -6.62 0.01 -9.52
CA ALA A 236 -6.07 -1.07 -8.74
C ALA A 236 -7.14 -1.69 -7.85
N ALA A 237 -6.84 -2.89 -7.35
CA ALA A 237 -7.62 -3.60 -6.35
C ALA A 237 -6.70 -4.11 -5.24
N GLN A 238 -7.03 -3.80 -3.99
CA GLN A 238 -6.37 -4.37 -2.80
C GLN A 238 -7.36 -5.23 -2.03
N ILE A 239 -7.07 -6.51 -1.91
CA ILE A 239 -7.88 -7.50 -1.20
C ILE A 239 -7.24 -7.75 0.16
N ASN A 240 -7.97 -7.50 1.24
CA ASN A 240 -7.48 -7.69 2.60
C ASN A 240 -8.27 -8.83 3.25
N LYS A 241 -7.57 -9.85 3.74
CA LYS A 241 -8.14 -10.97 4.48
C LYS A 241 -8.15 -10.66 5.97
N LEU A 242 -9.31 -10.77 6.60
CA LEU A 242 -9.49 -10.62 8.04
C LEU A 242 -10.27 -11.80 8.61
N HIS A 243 -10.14 -12.04 9.91
CA HIS A 243 -10.83 -13.09 10.64
C HIS A 243 -11.79 -12.52 11.68
N SER A 244 -12.92 -13.20 11.88
CA SER A 244 -13.85 -12.88 12.95
C SER A 244 -14.59 -14.12 13.46
N LYS A 245 -15.15 -13.98 14.66
CA LYS A 245 -16.08 -14.97 15.21
C LYS A 245 -17.40 -14.93 14.46
N PHE A 246 -17.78 -16.09 13.96
CA PHE A 246 -18.99 -16.34 13.22
C PHE A 246 -19.92 -17.26 14.04
N SER A 247 -21.15 -16.83 14.25
CA SER A 247 -22.19 -17.61 14.92
C SER A 247 -23.49 -17.51 14.15
N GLY A 248 -23.87 -18.53 13.40
CA GLY A 248 -25.02 -18.47 12.52
C GLY A 248 -25.07 -19.61 11.52
N LYS A 249 -25.94 -19.48 10.52
CA LYS A 249 -26.04 -20.42 9.41
C LYS A 249 -24.92 -20.16 8.42
N TYR A 250 -24.07 -21.16 8.20
CA TYR A 250 -23.20 -21.23 7.04
C TYR A 250 -23.94 -21.95 5.92
N TRP A 251 -24.15 -21.28 4.79
CA TRP A 251 -24.81 -21.85 3.62
C TRP A 251 -23.76 -22.55 2.75
N LYS A 252 -23.93 -23.86 2.55
CA LYS A 252 -23.01 -24.70 1.78
C LYS A 252 -23.37 -24.69 0.30
N LYS A 253 -22.45 -25.14 -0.55
CA LYS A 253 -22.64 -25.23 -2.02
C LYS A 253 -23.81 -26.13 -2.45
N ASP A 254 -24.24 -27.06 -1.60
CA ASP A 254 -25.34 -27.99 -1.86
C ASP A 254 -26.72 -27.42 -1.47
N ASN A 255 -26.79 -26.12 -1.20
CA ASN A 255 -27.96 -25.39 -0.70
C ASN A 255 -28.49 -25.88 0.66
N THR A 256 -27.70 -26.65 1.41
CA THR A 256 -27.97 -26.94 2.83
C THR A 256 -27.17 -25.99 3.72
N PHE A 257 -27.41 -26.03 5.04
CA PHE A 257 -26.69 -25.17 5.97
C PHE A 257 -26.13 -25.95 7.16
N GLU A 258 -25.03 -25.45 7.72
CA GLU A 258 -24.51 -25.86 9.02
C GLU A 258 -24.61 -24.71 10.02
N ILE A 259 -24.86 -25.03 11.29
CA ILE A 259 -24.84 -24.01 12.36
C ILE A 259 -23.44 -23.98 12.96
N LEU A 260 -22.74 -22.88 12.73
CA LEU A 260 -21.46 -22.59 13.37
C LEU A 260 -21.68 -21.78 14.64
N LYS A 261 -20.90 -22.06 15.69
CA LYS A 261 -20.99 -21.40 17.00
C LYS A 261 -19.63 -20.85 17.41
N GLY A 262 -19.42 -19.54 17.23
CA GLY A 262 -18.15 -18.88 17.52
C GLY A 262 -16.98 -19.40 16.69
N ALA A 263 -17.25 -19.92 15.48
CA ALA A 263 -16.21 -20.39 14.57
C ALA A 263 -15.34 -19.21 14.11
N ASP A 264 -14.04 -19.42 13.99
CA ASP A 264 -13.14 -18.41 13.42
C ASP A 264 -13.18 -18.50 11.90
N ARG A 265 -13.64 -17.43 11.23
CA ARG A 265 -13.89 -17.44 9.79
C ARG A 265 -13.36 -16.19 9.09
N PRO A 266 -12.90 -16.32 7.83
CA PRO A 266 -12.41 -15.20 7.05
C PRO A 266 -13.55 -14.36 6.47
N TYR A 267 -13.32 -13.06 6.40
CA TYR A 267 -14.05 -12.10 5.58
C TYR A 267 -13.04 -11.17 4.91
N PHE A 268 -13.48 -10.45 3.87
CA PHE A 268 -12.60 -9.68 3.01
C PHE A 268 -13.04 -8.24 2.92
N ILE A 269 -12.06 -7.33 2.93
CA ILE A 269 -12.24 -5.91 2.62
C ILE A 269 -11.44 -5.60 1.36
N TRP A 270 -12.14 -5.22 0.31
CA TRP A 270 -11.58 -4.85 -0.98
C TRP A 270 -11.53 -3.33 -1.10
N LEU A 271 -10.39 -2.77 -1.48
CA LEU A 271 -10.24 -1.38 -1.90
C LEU A 271 -10.09 -1.37 -3.42
N ILE A 272 -10.91 -0.61 -4.13
CA ILE A 272 -10.90 -0.53 -5.59
C ILE A 272 -10.94 0.92 -6.02
N GLY A 273 -9.97 1.37 -6.81
CA GLY A 273 -9.80 2.78 -7.18
C GLY A 273 -8.43 3.05 -7.80
N GLU A 274 -8.10 4.31 -8.06
CA GLU A 274 -6.78 4.67 -8.58
C GLU A 274 -5.66 4.32 -7.57
N ASP A 275 -4.52 3.83 -8.06
CA ASP A 275 -3.41 3.35 -7.22
C ASP A 275 -2.95 4.36 -6.16
N ASN A 276 -2.86 5.64 -6.54
CA ASN A 276 -2.48 6.70 -5.62
C ASN A 276 -3.52 6.91 -4.49
N LEU A 277 -4.81 6.74 -4.78
CA LEU A 277 -5.88 6.89 -3.81
C LEU A 277 -5.94 5.69 -2.87
N ILE A 278 -5.83 4.46 -3.38
CA ILE A 278 -5.74 3.25 -2.53
C ILE A 278 -4.52 3.37 -1.62
N LYS A 279 -3.36 3.74 -2.15
CA LYS A 279 -2.15 3.92 -1.36
C LYS A 279 -2.30 4.98 -0.27
N GLN A 280 -2.86 6.14 -0.60
CA GLN A 280 -3.13 7.19 0.38
C GLN A 280 -4.09 6.69 1.46
N LEU A 281 -5.15 5.98 1.07
CA LEU A 281 -6.13 5.43 2.01
C LEU A 281 -5.48 4.40 2.94
N SER A 282 -4.76 3.42 2.40
CA SER A 282 -4.06 2.37 3.15
C SER A 282 -2.98 2.92 4.10
N GLN A 283 -2.35 4.06 3.78
CA GLN A 283 -1.40 4.72 4.67
C GLN A 283 -2.06 5.48 5.81
N ASN A 284 -3.20 6.14 5.56
CA ASN A 284 -3.88 6.98 6.55
C ASN A 284 -4.86 6.19 7.42
N VAL A 285 -5.50 5.17 6.86
CA VAL A 285 -6.47 4.30 7.51
C VAL A 285 -6.07 2.83 7.26
N PRO A 286 -5.00 2.36 7.92
CA PRO A 286 -4.41 1.05 7.63
C PRO A 286 -5.29 -0.10 8.11
N ILE A 287 -5.85 -0.87 7.18
CA ILE A 287 -6.59 -2.12 7.46
C ILE A 287 -5.72 -3.12 8.23
N SER A 288 -4.40 -3.09 8.02
CA SER A 288 -3.45 -3.96 8.73
C SER A 288 -3.40 -3.77 10.25
N LYS A 289 -3.98 -2.68 10.77
CA LYS A 289 -4.13 -2.46 12.22
C LYS A 289 -5.43 -2.98 12.79
N LEU A 290 -6.40 -3.37 11.95
CA LEU A 290 -7.68 -3.87 12.41
C LEU A 290 -7.52 -5.25 13.07
N LYS A 291 -8.35 -5.51 14.07
CA LYS A 291 -8.38 -6.82 14.72
C LYS A 291 -8.79 -7.89 13.72
N GLY A 292 -8.03 -8.99 13.71
CA GLY A 292 -8.26 -10.12 12.83
C GLY A 292 -7.60 -9.98 11.45
N TYR A 293 -6.91 -8.88 11.14
CA TYR A 293 -6.12 -8.79 9.90
C TYR A 293 -5.10 -9.93 9.81
N GLU A 294 -5.02 -10.55 8.64
CA GLU A 294 -4.05 -11.61 8.36
C GLU A 294 -3.11 -11.18 7.23
N ASN A 295 -3.62 -11.05 6.01
CA ASN A 295 -2.82 -10.81 4.80
C ASN A 295 -3.51 -9.84 3.84
N SER A 296 -2.74 -9.32 2.88
CA SER A 296 -3.27 -8.56 1.75
C SER A 296 -2.77 -9.09 0.39
N PHE A 297 -3.45 -8.70 -0.67
CA PHE A 297 -3.02 -8.89 -2.06
C PHE A 297 -3.40 -7.65 -2.87
N TYR A 298 -2.46 -7.10 -3.63
CA TYR A 298 -2.64 -5.89 -4.41
C TYR A 298 -2.42 -6.14 -5.88
N LEU A 299 -3.31 -5.61 -6.71
CA LEU A 299 -3.26 -5.71 -8.18
C LEU A 299 -3.38 -4.32 -8.78
N SER A 300 -2.53 -4.02 -9.76
CA SER A 300 -2.52 -2.72 -10.45
C SER A 300 -2.76 -2.85 -11.94
N GLY A 301 -3.58 -1.96 -12.49
CA GLY A 301 -3.74 -1.77 -13.92
C GLY A 301 -2.72 -0.82 -14.54
N HIS A 302 -1.87 -0.19 -13.73
CA HIS A 302 -0.77 0.65 -14.19
C HIS A 302 0.47 -0.16 -14.51
N PRO A 303 1.19 0.21 -15.59
CA PRO A 303 2.37 -0.54 -16.00
C PRO A 303 3.43 -0.56 -14.90
N GLN A 304 4.22 -1.61 -14.95
CA GLN A 304 5.34 -1.90 -14.09
C GLN A 304 6.18 -0.67 -13.70
N GLN A 305 6.54 -0.60 -12.41
CA GLN A 305 7.44 0.44 -11.92
C GLN A 305 8.91 0.08 -12.20
N GLU A 306 9.58 0.89 -13.01
CA GLU A 306 11.04 0.84 -13.13
C GLU A 306 11.68 1.55 -11.92
N LEU A 307 12.37 0.79 -11.07
CA LEU A 307 13.14 1.33 -9.95
C LEU A 307 14.46 1.90 -10.46
N SER A 308 14.41 3.15 -10.88
CA SER A 308 15.58 3.90 -11.35
C SER A 308 16.45 4.49 -10.21
N ASN A 309 15.94 4.51 -8.98
CA ASN A 309 16.65 5.05 -7.82
C ASN A 309 17.13 3.94 -6.89
N TYR A 310 18.39 3.53 -7.06
CA TYR A 310 19.06 2.56 -6.19
C TYR A 310 20.53 2.96 -5.98
N ALA A 311 21.17 2.39 -4.96
CA ALA A 311 22.59 2.56 -4.71
C ALA A 311 23.32 1.23 -4.55
N LEU A 312 24.41 1.07 -5.29
CA LEU A 312 25.34 -0.04 -5.08
C LEU A 312 26.18 0.17 -3.81
N LEU A 313 26.18 -0.82 -2.93
CA LEU A 313 26.95 -0.83 -1.69
C LEU A 313 28.27 -1.57 -1.92
N ARG A 314 29.40 -0.92 -1.65
CA ARG A 314 30.73 -1.44 -2.02
C ARG A 314 31.29 -2.43 -1.02
N GLN A 315 30.90 -2.32 0.24
CA GLN A 315 31.47 -3.08 1.37
C GLN A 315 30.43 -4.01 1.98
N THR A 316 29.17 -3.61 1.98
CA THR A 316 28.07 -4.42 2.52
C THR A 316 27.85 -5.68 1.70
N ASN A 317 27.86 -6.84 2.36
CA ASN A 317 27.69 -8.17 1.75
C ASN A 317 28.56 -8.40 0.50
N ASN A 318 29.76 -7.82 0.43
CA ASN A 318 30.58 -7.86 -0.78
C ASN A 318 31.52 -9.09 -0.82
N ILE A 319 31.62 -9.74 -1.99
CA ILE A 319 32.63 -10.75 -2.33
C ILE A 319 33.23 -10.36 -3.68
N GLY A 320 34.56 -10.37 -3.78
CA GLY A 320 35.26 -9.84 -4.96
C GLY A 320 35.49 -8.33 -4.84
N ASN A 321 35.69 -7.64 -5.96
CA ASN A 321 35.87 -6.20 -6.00
C ASN A 321 35.32 -5.63 -7.31
N PHE A 322 34.86 -4.39 -7.27
CA PHE A 322 34.35 -3.67 -8.44
C PHE A 322 34.42 -2.15 -8.23
N LYS A 323 34.36 -1.41 -9.33
CA LYS A 323 34.15 0.03 -9.34
C LYS A 323 32.69 0.33 -9.66
N ILE A 324 32.15 1.38 -9.03
CA ILE A 324 30.82 1.91 -9.36
C ILE A 324 30.99 2.99 -10.43
N THR A 325 30.26 2.86 -11.53
CA THR A 325 30.10 3.91 -12.53
C THR A 325 28.85 4.73 -12.25
N ARG A 326 28.89 6.01 -12.64
CA ARG A 326 27.70 6.88 -12.67
C ARG A 326 27.48 7.29 -14.11
N GLU A 327 26.28 7.09 -14.62
CA GLU A 327 25.90 7.70 -15.91
C GLU A 327 25.75 9.22 -15.75
N LYS A 328 25.83 9.96 -16.86
CA LYS A 328 25.94 11.44 -16.90
C LYS A 328 24.77 12.16 -16.19
N ASP A 329 23.69 11.42 -15.96
CA ASP A 329 22.37 11.77 -15.45
C ASP A 329 22.27 11.68 -13.91
N LYS A 330 23.36 11.30 -13.23
CA LYS A 330 23.51 11.23 -11.76
C LYS A 330 22.61 10.23 -10.99
N THR A 331 21.73 9.48 -11.65
CA THR A 331 20.79 8.56 -10.98
C THR A 331 21.15 7.07 -11.12
N LEU A 332 21.63 6.61 -12.27
CA LEU A 332 21.94 5.20 -12.50
C LEU A 332 23.37 4.84 -12.10
N THR A 333 23.52 3.82 -11.26
CA THR A 333 24.82 3.29 -10.79
C THR A 333 25.12 1.93 -11.40
N GLY A 334 26.20 1.82 -12.18
CA GLY A 334 26.64 0.57 -12.78
C GLY A 334 27.88 -0.01 -12.09
N ILE A 335 28.27 -1.20 -12.50
CA ILE A 335 29.48 -1.91 -12.06
C ILE A 335 30.47 -1.97 -13.23
N GLU A 336 31.74 -1.66 -12.98
CA GLU A 336 32.87 -1.86 -13.91
C GLU A 336 34.09 -2.42 -13.18
N VAL A 337 35.12 -2.88 -13.91
CA VAL A 337 36.42 -3.30 -13.35
C VAL A 337 36.25 -4.39 -12.30
N ILE A 338 35.70 -5.52 -12.74
CA ILE A 338 35.31 -6.63 -11.88
C ILE A 338 36.52 -7.50 -11.53
N ARG A 339 36.64 -7.87 -10.26
CA ARG A 339 37.56 -8.91 -9.78
C ARG A 339 36.78 -9.93 -8.96
N TYR A 340 36.76 -11.17 -9.43
CA TYR A 340 36.15 -12.28 -8.72
C TYR A 340 37.06 -12.72 -7.55
N ASN A 341 36.46 -13.15 -6.45
CA ASN A 341 37.14 -13.86 -5.37
C ASN A 341 36.65 -15.31 -5.38
N ASN A 342 37.57 -16.27 -5.57
CA ASN A 342 37.24 -17.69 -5.76
C ASN A 342 36.15 -17.92 -6.83
N GLY A 343 36.23 -17.18 -7.94
CA GLY A 343 35.26 -17.26 -9.04
C GLY A 343 33.88 -16.66 -8.74
N ILE A 344 33.72 -15.92 -7.64
CA ILE A 344 32.45 -15.31 -7.21
C ILE A 344 32.57 -13.78 -7.17
N LEU A 345 31.55 -13.11 -7.67
CA LEU A 345 31.26 -11.69 -7.41
C LEU A 345 29.95 -11.61 -6.63
N GLN A 346 29.93 -10.83 -5.55
CA GLN A 346 28.72 -10.52 -4.78
C GLN A 346 28.67 -9.03 -4.45
N PHE A 347 27.51 -8.42 -4.63
CA PHE A 347 27.29 -7.01 -4.33
C PHE A 347 25.87 -6.79 -3.80
N ALA A 348 25.71 -5.70 -3.05
CA ALA A 348 24.44 -5.31 -2.46
C ALA A 348 23.89 -4.05 -3.12
N ILE A 349 22.56 -4.00 -3.25
CA ILE A 349 21.78 -2.93 -3.85
C ILE A 349 20.86 -2.39 -2.75
N ALA A 350 21.00 -1.11 -2.39
CA ALA A 350 20.02 -0.41 -1.57
C ALA A 350 18.95 0.21 -2.46
N THR A 351 17.67 -0.03 -2.16
CA THR A 351 16.54 0.48 -2.94
C THR A 351 15.35 0.82 -2.03
N ASP A 352 14.43 1.65 -2.52
CA ASP A 352 13.19 1.99 -1.80
C ASP A 352 12.05 1.09 -2.26
N LEU A 353 11.67 0.13 -1.41
CA LEU A 353 10.50 -0.72 -1.60
C LEU A 353 9.31 -0.32 -0.70
N SER A 354 9.38 0.81 0.02
CA SER A 354 8.31 1.24 0.95
C SER A 354 6.98 1.52 0.27
N ASN A 355 7.05 1.75 -1.05
CA ASN A 355 5.93 2.12 -1.88
C ASN A 355 5.37 0.94 -2.68
N ILE A 356 5.98 -0.25 -2.57
CA ILE A 356 5.48 -1.47 -3.20
C ILE A 356 4.33 -1.99 -2.33
N PRO A 357 3.13 -2.18 -2.90
CA PRO A 357 1.91 -2.43 -2.14
C PRO A 357 1.73 -3.91 -1.76
N VAL A 358 2.74 -4.51 -1.15
CA VAL A 358 2.71 -5.89 -0.64
C VAL A 358 3.21 -5.95 0.80
N ASP A 359 2.84 -7.01 1.52
CA ASP A 359 3.29 -7.21 2.89
C ASP A 359 4.82 -7.34 2.98
N SER A 360 5.41 -6.87 4.09
CA SER A 360 6.87 -6.89 4.26
C SER A 360 7.47 -8.30 4.20
N SER A 361 6.71 -9.34 4.57
CA SER A 361 7.13 -10.74 4.44
C SER A 361 7.33 -11.13 2.97
N TYR A 362 6.45 -10.67 2.08
CA TYR A 362 6.53 -10.90 0.64
C TYR A 362 7.79 -10.25 0.05
N LEU A 363 8.08 -9.00 0.44
CA LEU A 363 9.29 -8.30 0.00
C LEU A 363 10.59 -9.00 0.43
N LEU A 364 10.58 -9.72 1.54
CA LEU A 364 11.78 -10.36 2.11
C LEU A 364 11.99 -11.79 1.61
N ASP A 365 10.99 -12.42 1.00
CA ASP A 365 11.13 -13.77 0.44
C ASP A 365 11.66 -13.70 -1.00
N LYS A 366 12.87 -14.24 -1.19
CA LYS A 366 13.54 -14.35 -2.49
C LYS A 366 12.78 -15.22 -3.51
N SER A 367 11.85 -16.07 -3.07
CA SER A 367 11.07 -16.95 -3.97
C SER A 367 10.13 -16.15 -4.89
N HIS A 368 9.73 -14.95 -4.45
CA HIS A 368 8.88 -14.02 -5.20
C HIS A 368 9.65 -13.15 -6.19
N TYR A 369 10.97 -13.30 -6.30
CA TYR A 369 11.79 -12.52 -7.21
C TYR A 369 12.26 -13.36 -8.40
N GLN A 370 12.49 -12.69 -9.52
CA GLN A 370 13.20 -13.24 -10.66
C GLN A 370 14.47 -12.41 -10.90
N VAL A 371 15.55 -13.08 -11.30
CA VAL A 371 16.81 -12.42 -11.64
C VAL A 371 17.36 -13.02 -12.92
N THR A 372 18.11 -12.24 -13.72
CA THR A 372 18.79 -12.72 -14.93
C THR A 372 19.53 -14.04 -14.67
N GLU A 373 19.45 -14.98 -15.62
CA GLU A 373 20.16 -16.26 -15.54
C GLU A 373 21.65 -16.05 -15.20
N GLY A 374 22.21 -16.90 -14.35
CA GLY A 374 23.61 -16.78 -13.90
C GLY A 374 23.80 -15.85 -12.69
N PHE A 375 22.79 -15.08 -12.29
CA PHE A 375 22.72 -14.42 -10.99
C PHE A 375 21.85 -15.22 -10.00
N GLN A 376 22.06 -14.97 -8.72
CA GLN A 376 21.23 -15.47 -7.63
C GLN A 376 21.06 -14.40 -6.55
N ILE A 377 19.87 -14.33 -5.95
CA ILE A 377 19.63 -13.51 -4.77
C ILE A 377 20.08 -14.31 -3.55
N THR A 378 21.10 -13.82 -2.86
CA THR A 378 21.63 -14.49 -1.65
C THR A 378 20.95 -14.02 -0.39
N LYS A 379 20.48 -12.77 -0.37
CA LYS A 379 19.86 -12.15 0.81
C LYS A 379 18.99 -10.96 0.42
N ILE A 380 17.87 -10.79 1.12
CA ILE A 380 17.05 -9.58 1.13
C ILE A 380 16.85 -9.18 2.58
N GLU A 381 17.03 -7.90 2.91
CA GLU A 381 16.90 -7.41 4.27
C GLU A 381 16.43 -5.96 4.35
N ILE A 382 15.71 -5.61 5.42
CA ILE A 382 15.39 -4.23 5.76
C ILE A 382 16.69 -3.53 6.19
N ILE A 383 16.88 -2.28 5.76
CA ILE A 383 18.01 -1.45 6.14
C ILE A 383 18.01 -1.21 7.66
N ASP A 384 19.06 -1.66 8.34
CA ASP A 384 19.36 -1.36 9.74
C ASP A 384 20.85 -1.01 9.84
N LYS A 385 21.25 -0.05 10.68
CA LYS A 385 22.66 0.30 10.85
C LYS A 385 23.56 -0.91 11.14
N LYS A 386 23.03 -1.98 11.74
CA LYS A 386 23.74 -3.21 12.10
C LYS A 386 24.09 -4.08 10.89
N ASN A 387 23.34 -4.01 9.80
CA ASN A 387 23.52 -4.88 8.63
C ASN A 387 24.24 -4.20 7.46
N ILE A 388 24.80 -3.00 7.68
CA ILE A 388 25.43 -2.18 6.64
C ILE A 388 26.83 -1.80 7.08
N ALA A 389 27.78 -1.90 6.15
CA ALA A 389 29.14 -1.42 6.39
C ALA A 389 29.13 0.10 6.69
N PRO A 390 29.92 0.60 7.66
CA PRO A 390 29.85 2.01 8.08
C PRO A 390 29.98 3.03 6.95
N ASN A 391 30.86 2.79 5.98
CA ASN A 391 31.07 3.70 4.84
C ASN A 391 29.90 3.71 3.84
N ASP A 392 29.20 2.59 3.71
CA ASP A 392 28.00 2.50 2.87
C ASP A 392 26.83 3.16 3.59
N TYR A 393 26.66 2.92 4.90
CA TYR A 393 25.62 3.56 5.71
C TYR A 393 25.68 5.08 5.65
N ILE A 394 26.87 5.68 5.73
CA ILE A 394 27.04 7.14 5.62
C ILE A 394 26.46 7.69 4.29
N LYS A 395 26.53 6.93 3.20
CA LYS A 395 26.04 7.36 1.87
C LYS A 395 24.52 7.27 1.75
N ILE A 396 23.89 6.29 2.42
CA ILE A 396 22.46 6.00 2.24
C ILE A 396 21.59 6.43 3.43
N LYS A 397 22.15 6.81 4.58
CA LYS A 397 21.38 7.18 5.79
C LYS A 397 20.39 8.35 5.61
N ASN A 398 20.58 9.19 4.58
CA ASN A 398 19.73 10.34 4.27
C ASN A 398 18.98 10.13 2.94
N THR A 399 18.72 8.88 2.55
CA THR A 399 18.02 8.50 1.32
C THR A 399 16.72 7.79 1.67
N PRO A 400 15.74 7.67 0.74
CA PRO A 400 14.50 6.95 0.98
C PRO A 400 14.65 5.42 0.95
N PHE A 401 15.87 4.89 0.79
CA PHE A 401 16.06 3.44 0.68
C PHE A 401 15.62 2.72 1.95
N THR A 402 14.92 1.61 1.76
CA THR A 402 14.34 0.82 2.86
C THR A 402 14.87 -0.61 2.89
N HIS A 403 15.34 -1.13 1.77
CA HIS A 403 15.76 -2.53 1.64
C HIS A 403 17.14 -2.65 1.00
N ILE A 404 17.82 -3.76 1.31
CA ILE A 404 19.05 -4.22 0.68
C ILE A 404 18.78 -5.56 0.01
N ILE A 405 19.13 -5.66 -1.27
CA ILE A 405 19.07 -6.89 -2.06
C ILE A 405 20.50 -7.27 -2.44
N THR A 406 20.92 -8.47 -2.07
CA THR A 406 22.28 -8.98 -2.35
C THR A 406 22.24 -9.97 -3.49
N LEU A 407 22.98 -9.66 -4.56
CA LEU A 407 23.13 -10.50 -5.74
C LEU A 407 24.52 -11.12 -5.79
N SER A 408 24.58 -12.37 -6.25
CA SER A 408 25.82 -13.10 -6.52
C SER A 408 25.83 -13.66 -7.94
N THR A 409 27.00 -13.64 -8.58
CA THR A 409 27.24 -14.27 -9.88
C THR A 409 28.60 -14.98 -9.88
N LYS A 410 28.73 -15.99 -10.75
CA LYS A 410 29.97 -16.75 -10.93
C LYS A 410 30.69 -16.27 -12.18
N GLU A 411 32.01 -16.30 -12.17
CA GLU A 411 32.85 -15.90 -13.32
C GLU A 411 32.46 -16.64 -14.61
N LYS A 412 32.13 -17.94 -14.48
CA LYS A 412 31.67 -18.77 -15.59
C LYS A 412 30.33 -18.35 -16.22
N SER A 413 29.54 -17.53 -15.54
CA SER A 413 28.25 -17.03 -16.06
C SER A 413 28.43 -15.95 -17.13
N GLY A 414 29.64 -15.43 -17.33
CA GLY A 414 29.89 -14.31 -18.23
C GLY A 414 29.50 -12.96 -17.65
N ILE A 415 29.81 -11.88 -18.38
CA ILE A 415 29.47 -10.50 -18.01
C ILE A 415 28.19 -10.12 -18.72
N GLN A 416 27.17 -9.77 -17.95
CA GLN A 416 25.90 -9.24 -18.43
C GLN A 416 25.22 -8.43 -17.34
N ASP A 417 24.27 -7.59 -17.73
CA ASP A 417 23.49 -6.78 -16.79
C ASP A 417 22.62 -7.67 -15.89
N ALA A 418 22.49 -7.25 -14.63
CA ALA A 418 21.59 -7.92 -13.69
C ALA A 418 20.23 -7.23 -13.72
N GLN A 419 19.22 -7.93 -14.23
CA GLN A 419 17.82 -7.55 -14.16
C GLN A 419 17.20 -8.31 -12.99
N LEU A 420 16.52 -7.58 -12.12
CA LEU A 420 15.82 -8.08 -10.95
C LEU A 420 14.39 -7.60 -11.03
N SER A 421 13.42 -8.51 -10.94
CA SER A 421 12.01 -8.18 -10.80
C SER A 421 11.41 -8.82 -9.57
N LEU A 422 10.43 -8.14 -8.98
CA LEU A 422 9.51 -8.75 -8.02
C LEU A 422 8.27 -9.18 -8.80
N LYS A 423 7.93 -10.46 -8.73
CA LYS A 423 6.79 -11.01 -9.44
C LYS A 423 5.48 -10.52 -8.83
N ASP A 424 4.47 -10.36 -9.67
CA ASP A 424 3.09 -10.17 -9.27
C ASP A 424 2.38 -11.53 -9.36
N GLU A 425 2.48 -12.32 -8.30
CA GLU A 425 1.90 -13.67 -8.20
C GLU A 425 0.77 -13.70 -7.18
N ILE A 426 -0.29 -14.48 -7.45
CA ILE A 426 -1.35 -14.74 -6.46
C ILE A 426 -0.71 -15.38 -5.22
N PRO A 427 -0.83 -14.75 -4.02
CA PRO A 427 -0.22 -15.28 -2.82
C PRO A 427 -0.80 -16.65 -2.43
N GLU A 428 0.04 -17.51 -1.86
CA GLU A 428 -0.34 -18.86 -1.44
C GLU A 428 -1.54 -18.88 -0.46
N TRP A 429 -1.67 -17.82 0.36
CA TRP A 429 -2.79 -17.70 1.30
C TRP A 429 -4.15 -17.74 0.62
N VAL A 430 -4.26 -17.29 -0.64
CA VAL A 430 -5.51 -17.32 -1.41
C VAL A 430 -5.99 -18.76 -1.60
N TYR A 431 -5.09 -19.64 -2.06
CA TYR A 431 -5.37 -21.05 -2.27
C TYR A 431 -5.60 -21.78 -0.94
N ASN A 432 -4.80 -21.48 0.08
CA ASN A 432 -4.96 -22.05 1.42
C ASN A 432 -6.28 -21.65 2.10
N SER A 433 -6.85 -20.51 1.71
CA SER A 433 -8.13 -20.00 2.21
C SER A 433 -9.31 -20.35 1.33
N SER A 434 -9.12 -21.11 0.24
CA SER A 434 -10.19 -21.50 -0.68
C SER A 434 -10.58 -22.96 -0.49
N THR A 435 -11.84 -23.29 -0.77
CA THR A 435 -12.30 -24.68 -0.96
C THR A 435 -13.20 -24.79 -2.18
N GLY A 436 -13.07 -25.87 -2.95
CA GLY A 436 -14.04 -26.28 -3.98
C GLY A 436 -15.15 -27.17 -3.41
N ASP A 437 -15.09 -27.50 -2.13
CA ASP A 437 -16.08 -28.31 -1.45
C ASP A 437 -16.22 -27.93 0.02
N ASP A 438 -17.28 -27.20 0.36
CA ASP A 438 -17.55 -26.72 1.71
C ASP A 438 -18.49 -27.62 2.51
N THR A 439 -18.77 -28.84 2.02
CA THR A 439 -19.71 -29.75 2.71
C THR A 439 -19.25 -30.17 4.10
N ASN A 440 -17.94 -30.05 4.39
CA ASN A 440 -17.31 -30.34 5.67
C ASN A 440 -16.83 -29.07 6.42
N ILE A 441 -17.57 -27.96 6.31
CA ILE A 441 -17.18 -26.66 6.87
C ILE A 441 -16.80 -26.67 8.36
N LEU A 442 -17.33 -27.62 9.16
CA LEU A 442 -16.99 -27.76 10.58
C LEU A 442 -15.49 -28.02 10.83
N ASN A 443 -14.80 -28.64 9.86
CA ASN A 443 -13.37 -28.91 9.92
C ASN A 443 -12.55 -27.91 9.07
N GLU A 444 -13.21 -27.01 8.34
CA GLU A 444 -12.59 -26.10 7.36
C GLU A 444 -13.04 -24.64 7.55
N THR A 445 -13.28 -24.22 8.80
CA THR A 445 -13.88 -22.91 9.10
C THR A 445 -13.08 -21.72 8.55
N GLY A 446 -11.76 -21.90 8.41
CA GLY A 446 -10.82 -20.93 7.84
C GLY A 446 -10.87 -20.79 6.30
N LYS A 447 -11.71 -21.57 5.61
CA LYS A 447 -11.83 -21.54 4.15
C LYS A 447 -13.12 -20.85 3.68
N THR A 448 -13.08 -20.34 2.45
CA THR A 448 -14.19 -19.73 1.73
C THR A 448 -14.41 -20.48 0.42
N PHE A 449 -15.66 -20.84 0.14
CA PHE A 449 -16.02 -21.59 -1.05
C PHE A 449 -15.79 -20.78 -2.33
N GLY A 450 -14.95 -21.29 -3.23
CA GLY A 450 -14.66 -20.70 -4.54
C GLY A 450 -13.80 -19.43 -4.53
N LEU A 451 -13.15 -19.09 -3.42
CA LEU A 451 -12.38 -17.85 -3.28
C LEU A 451 -11.26 -17.72 -4.32
N ASN A 452 -10.50 -18.79 -4.57
CA ASN A 452 -9.41 -18.75 -5.56
C ASN A 452 -9.93 -18.39 -6.95
N TYR A 453 -11.06 -18.96 -7.39
CA TYR A 453 -11.66 -18.64 -8.69
C TYR A 453 -12.08 -17.17 -8.81
N LEU A 454 -12.56 -16.55 -7.72
CA LEU A 454 -12.86 -15.12 -7.69
C LEU A 454 -11.57 -14.30 -7.92
N ILE A 455 -10.53 -14.59 -7.14
CA ILE A 455 -9.28 -13.82 -7.17
C ILE A 455 -8.50 -14.06 -8.46
N GLU A 456 -8.46 -15.29 -8.97
CA GLU A 456 -7.87 -15.63 -10.27
C GLU A 456 -8.57 -14.87 -11.40
N GLY A 457 -9.90 -14.76 -11.38
CA GLY A 457 -10.62 -14.00 -12.40
C GLY A 457 -10.22 -12.52 -12.43
N VAL A 458 -10.03 -11.92 -11.25
CA VAL A 458 -9.52 -10.55 -11.13
C VAL A 458 -8.06 -10.47 -11.58
N TYR A 459 -7.21 -11.38 -11.13
CA TYR A 459 -5.79 -11.46 -11.49
C TYR A 459 -5.60 -11.55 -13.01
N GLU A 460 -6.27 -12.50 -13.67
CA GLU A 460 -6.21 -12.68 -15.11
C GLU A 460 -6.67 -11.44 -15.89
N ALA A 461 -7.60 -10.65 -15.34
CA ALA A 461 -7.99 -9.38 -15.94
C ALA A 461 -6.86 -8.36 -15.90
N TYR A 462 -6.07 -8.31 -14.83
CA TYR A 462 -4.89 -7.47 -14.73
C TYR A 462 -3.74 -7.98 -15.60
N GLU A 463 -3.49 -9.29 -15.66
CA GLU A 463 -2.48 -9.86 -16.56
C GLU A 463 -2.70 -9.46 -18.02
N VAL A 464 -3.95 -9.54 -18.48
CA VAL A 464 -4.33 -9.11 -19.84
C VAL A 464 -4.08 -7.61 -20.03
N GLN A 465 -4.40 -6.78 -19.04
CA GLN A 465 -4.13 -5.34 -19.09
C GLN A 465 -2.62 -5.01 -19.15
N GLN A 466 -1.78 -5.87 -18.58
CA GLN A 466 -0.32 -5.74 -18.54
C GLN A 466 0.39 -6.50 -19.67
N GLN A 467 -0.36 -7.08 -20.61
CA GLN A 467 0.20 -7.88 -21.72
C GLN A 467 1.08 -9.04 -21.24
N GLY A 468 0.76 -9.62 -20.09
CA GLY A 468 1.51 -10.73 -19.48
C GLY A 468 2.79 -10.34 -18.75
N ASN A 469 3.07 -9.04 -18.56
CA ASN A 469 4.17 -8.60 -17.72
C ASN A 469 3.73 -8.51 -16.25
N ASN A 470 3.83 -9.63 -15.54
CA ASN A 470 3.35 -9.78 -14.16
C ASN A 470 4.48 -9.52 -13.16
N ASN A 471 4.98 -8.29 -13.14
CA ASN A 471 6.02 -7.89 -12.20
C ASN A 471 5.62 -6.56 -11.54
N LEU A 472 5.71 -6.52 -10.22
CA LEU A 472 5.43 -5.33 -9.42
C LEU A 472 6.49 -4.23 -9.67
N PHE A 473 7.75 -4.62 -9.86
CA PHE A 473 8.81 -3.70 -10.28
C PHE A 473 9.91 -4.40 -11.06
N ASN A 474 10.71 -3.61 -11.78
CA ASN A 474 12.00 -3.99 -12.35
C ASN A 474 13.12 -3.12 -11.78
N LEU A 475 14.31 -3.70 -11.68
CA LEU A 475 15.54 -3.00 -11.37
C LEU A 475 16.64 -3.58 -12.25
N THR A 476 17.31 -2.72 -13.00
CA THR A 476 18.45 -3.12 -13.84
C THR A 476 19.74 -2.52 -13.29
N VAL A 477 20.74 -3.37 -13.04
CA VAL A 477 22.12 -2.96 -12.74
C VAL A 477 22.98 -3.22 -13.96
N ASN A 478 23.49 -2.15 -14.56
CA ASN A 478 24.42 -2.25 -15.69
C ASN A 478 25.78 -2.78 -15.23
N ILE A 479 26.31 -3.82 -15.87
CA ILE A 479 27.57 -4.48 -15.51
C ILE A 479 28.47 -4.55 -16.75
N LYS A 480 29.60 -3.85 -16.67
CA LYS A 480 30.62 -3.77 -17.72
C LYS A 480 31.95 -4.33 -17.20
N LYS A 481 32.82 -4.74 -18.12
CA LYS A 481 34.13 -5.31 -17.78
C LYS A 481 35.08 -4.29 -17.19
#